data_AF-A0A844FVT3-F1
#
_entry.id   AF-A0A844FVT3-F1
#
_cell.length_a   1.000
_cell.length_b   1.000
_cell.length_c   1.000
_cell.angle_alpha   90.00
_cell.angle_beta   90.00
_cell.angle_gamma   90.00
#
_symmetry.space_group_name_H-M   'P 1'
#
loop_
_entity.id
_entity.type
_entity.pdbx_description
1 polymer ?
#
loop_
_entity_poly.entity_id
_entity_poly.type
_entity_poly.pdbx_seq_one_letter_code
_entity_poly.pdbx_strand_id
1 'polypeptide(L)'
;MKKKFMKLSTVSAMTSIALLAGPMMNVYAQGTVKGTTATFDKYLVMEKNANVPNATFTFNISTPTDDEMQSVANPTNTQLTVRKGIGAPIASPTTFAPGDETFGTPQKTRTATTSTSATDFQDDQVEGLAATKKYAKKASTVDFSNVTFSEPGVYRYKVTENETNEKGVSTDKNPRYLDVYVSSDDSGNLAIMGYVLHTADENPAQDGTNPANKNKGFTNNYTTSDLTLTKNVTGNQGFRDQYFKFTVTVSNLDANARLFVTDNAGNKTYHATDTVAYSYNAENGTRTDGQKRFVAAVGSFADITEGTSDDMKGLALNVNDQGAATFDVYLKNGETVKLNGLTADAKYTITETSEDYKATAKKDNKELNLTHEDQNHTDGTEEQTLTDNDDIVFINDREGVVPTGVFHNNRTQLTIGGIALASAAIAIVVTKRRKQNEARHEENE
;
A
#
# COMPACT_ATOMS: atom_id res chain seq x y z
N MET A 1 23.99 -20.29 58.93
CA MET A 1 23.05 -21.39 58.57
C MET A 1 21.81 -20.77 57.95
N LYS A 2 21.80 -20.43 56.66
CA LYS A 2 21.15 -21.19 55.56
C LYS A 2 19.88 -21.95 55.98
N LYS A 3 18.70 -21.37 55.71
CA LYS A 3 17.46 -22.12 55.47
C LYS A 3 16.86 -21.65 54.14
N LYS A 4 16.56 -22.65 53.30
CA LYS A 4 16.25 -22.60 51.88
C LYS A 4 14.81 -22.15 51.63
N PHE A 5 14.64 -21.42 50.53
CA PHE A 5 13.39 -21.29 49.78
C PHE A 5 12.97 -22.64 49.20
N MET A 6 11.67 -22.94 49.31
CA MET A 6 11.00 -24.10 48.74
C MET A 6 10.37 -23.67 47.42
N LYS A 7 10.89 -24.16 46.28
CA LYS A 7 10.24 -24.08 44.97
C LYS A 7 9.49 -25.39 44.73
N LEU A 8 8.22 -25.26 44.41
CA LEU A 8 7.34 -26.32 43.95
C LEU A 8 7.54 -26.44 42.43
N SER A 9 8.11 -27.54 41.96
CA SER A 9 8.17 -27.90 40.54
C SER A 9 7.76 -29.35 40.40
N THR A 10 6.58 -29.56 39.82
CA THR A 10 5.98 -30.84 39.50
C THR A 10 6.78 -31.53 38.39
N VAL A 11 7.06 -32.80 38.65
CA VAL A 11 7.74 -33.76 37.79
C VAL A 11 6.75 -34.21 36.70
N SER A 12 7.13 -34.07 35.43
CA SER A 12 6.56 -34.89 34.35
C SER A 12 7.67 -35.79 33.82
N ALA A 13 7.37 -37.08 33.84
CA ALA A 13 8.29 -38.18 33.64
C ALA A 13 8.97 -38.14 32.25
N MET A 14 10.31 -38.15 32.29
CA MET A 14 11.15 -38.61 31.18
C MET A 14 10.93 -40.11 31.01
N THR A 15 10.26 -40.52 29.95
CA THR A 15 10.34 -41.90 29.46
C THR A 15 11.34 -41.93 28.31
N SER A 16 12.57 -42.29 28.65
CA SER A 16 13.62 -42.66 27.70
C SER A 16 13.25 -43.94 26.97
N ILE A 17 13.13 -43.89 25.63
CA ILE A 17 13.08 -45.07 24.77
C ILE A 17 14.33 -45.06 23.88
N ALA A 18 14.97 -46.22 23.84
CA ALA A 18 16.30 -46.49 23.32
C ALA A 18 16.41 -46.32 21.79
N LEU A 19 17.61 -45.91 21.35
CA LEU A 19 18.06 -45.98 19.97
C LEU A 19 18.14 -47.43 19.49
N LEU A 20 17.53 -47.77 18.37
CA LEU A 20 17.89 -48.97 17.60
C LEU A 20 17.86 -48.70 16.09
N ALA A 21 18.98 -49.07 15.46
CA ALA A 21 19.32 -48.84 14.07
C ALA A 21 18.73 -49.93 13.15
N GLY A 22 17.68 -49.59 12.41
CA GLY A 22 17.45 -50.14 11.07
C GLY A 22 18.20 -49.30 10.03
N PRO A 23 18.29 -49.69 8.75
CA PRO A 23 18.80 -48.80 7.71
C PRO A 23 17.89 -47.58 7.66
N MET A 24 18.30 -46.50 8.34
CA MET A 24 17.62 -45.23 8.29
C MET A 24 17.78 -44.75 6.84
N MET A 25 16.71 -44.87 6.05
CA MET A 25 16.58 -43.99 4.89
C MET A 25 16.63 -42.58 5.49
N ASN A 26 17.72 -41.86 5.23
CA ASN A 26 17.85 -40.45 5.60
C ASN A 26 16.83 -39.68 4.75
N VAL A 27 15.57 -39.64 5.22
CA VAL A 27 14.56 -38.77 4.65
C VAL A 27 14.90 -37.39 5.18
N TYR A 28 15.63 -36.61 4.38
CA TYR A 28 15.80 -35.17 4.58
C TYR A 28 14.46 -34.48 4.29
N ALA A 29 13.47 -34.75 5.14
CA ALA A 29 12.25 -33.98 5.21
C ALA A 29 12.60 -32.57 5.67
N GLN A 30 11.95 -31.55 5.10
CA GLN A 30 11.85 -30.27 5.78
C GLN A 30 11.01 -30.52 7.04
N GLY A 31 11.68 -30.62 8.19
CA GLY A 31 11.09 -30.92 9.49
C GLY A 31 10.91 -32.41 9.76
N THR A 32 11.74 -32.98 10.63
CA THR A 32 11.35 -34.16 11.41
C THR A 32 10.28 -33.70 12.39
N VAL A 33 9.01 -33.95 12.11
CA VAL A 33 7.92 -33.58 13.02
C VAL A 33 7.22 -34.85 13.46
N LYS A 34 7.29 -35.16 14.76
CA LYS A 34 6.31 -36.03 15.40
C LYS A 34 5.02 -35.21 15.54
N GLY A 35 4.10 -35.31 14.59
CA GLY A 35 2.88 -34.49 14.61
C GLY A 35 1.95 -34.72 13.42
N THR A 36 0.81 -34.03 13.44
CA THR A 36 -0.24 -34.12 12.41
C THR A 36 -0.22 -32.93 11.45
N THR A 37 0.86 -32.15 11.36
CA THR A 37 0.85 -30.89 10.59
C THR A 37 1.99 -30.81 9.57
N ALA A 38 1.72 -30.19 8.42
CA ALA A 38 2.72 -29.74 7.47
C ALA A 38 2.70 -28.21 7.36
N THR A 39 3.84 -27.59 7.06
CA THR A 39 3.91 -26.14 6.81
C THR A 39 4.51 -25.82 5.45
N PHE A 40 4.14 -24.67 4.90
CA PHE A 40 4.77 -24.12 3.71
C PHE A 40 4.86 -22.62 3.78
N ASP A 41 5.81 -22.05 3.04
CA ASP A 41 6.02 -20.61 3.04
C ASP A 41 4.93 -19.89 2.23
N LYS A 42 4.55 -18.73 2.73
CA LYS A 42 3.67 -17.79 2.06
C LYS A 42 4.39 -16.46 1.93
N TYR A 43 4.45 -15.95 0.71
CA TYR A 43 5.07 -14.68 0.39
C TYR A 43 4.02 -13.69 -0.13
N LEU A 44 4.21 -12.42 0.24
CA LEU A 44 3.50 -11.28 -0.33
C LEU A 44 4.53 -10.25 -0.78
N VAL A 45 4.69 -10.10 -2.09
CA VAL A 45 5.64 -9.19 -2.74
C VAL A 45 4.96 -7.84 -3.00
N MET A 46 5.62 -6.73 -2.64
CA MET A 46 5.05 -5.38 -2.72
C MET A 46 6.12 -4.35 -3.08
N GLU A 47 5.71 -3.14 -3.48
CA GLU A 47 6.65 -2.03 -3.70
C GLU A 47 7.37 -1.64 -2.40
N LYS A 48 8.60 -1.13 -2.48
CA LYS A 48 9.40 -0.79 -1.29
C LYS A 48 8.71 0.18 -0.33
N ASN A 49 7.96 1.13 -0.88
CA ASN A 49 7.26 2.17 -0.12
C ASN A 49 5.83 1.76 0.27
N ALA A 50 5.37 0.57 -0.16
CA ALA A 50 4.09 0.03 0.26
C ALA A 50 4.18 -0.50 1.70
N ASN A 51 3.10 -0.37 2.45
CA ASN A 51 2.95 -1.06 3.71
C ASN A 51 2.44 -2.49 3.48
N VAL A 52 2.75 -3.40 4.41
CA VAL A 52 2.10 -4.72 4.43
C VAL A 52 0.60 -4.52 4.65
N PRO A 53 -0.27 -4.97 3.72
CA PRO A 53 -1.71 -4.82 3.87
C PRO A 53 -2.26 -5.76 4.93
N ASN A 54 -3.49 -5.51 5.36
CA ASN A 54 -4.27 -6.49 6.10
C ASN A 54 -4.93 -7.43 5.08
N ALA A 55 -4.30 -8.58 4.82
CA ALA A 55 -4.73 -9.53 3.79
C ALA A 55 -4.73 -10.96 4.31
N THR A 56 -5.79 -11.73 4.01
CA THR A 56 -5.94 -13.10 4.48
C THR A 56 -6.07 -14.08 3.32
N PHE A 57 -5.10 -14.99 3.24
CA PHE A 57 -5.04 -16.01 2.22
C PHE A 57 -5.55 -17.35 2.74
N THR A 58 -6.36 -18.03 1.92
CA THR A 58 -6.91 -19.35 2.25
C THR A 58 -6.54 -20.35 1.18
N PHE A 59 -6.46 -21.62 1.56
CA PHE A 59 -6.02 -22.70 0.67
C PHE A 59 -7.04 -23.83 0.68
N ASN A 60 -7.18 -24.46 -0.48
CA ASN A 60 -7.92 -25.70 -0.63
C ASN A 60 -6.93 -26.87 -0.73
N ILE A 61 -7.20 -27.93 0.04
CA ILE A 61 -6.43 -29.18 0.00
C ILE A 61 -7.33 -30.26 -0.57
N SER A 62 -6.97 -30.78 -1.73
CA SER A 62 -7.73 -31.79 -2.44
C SER A 62 -6.89 -32.99 -2.82
N THR A 63 -7.55 -34.06 -3.28
CA THR A 63 -6.87 -35.19 -3.90
C THR A 63 -6.53 -34.88 -5.36
N PRO A 64 -5.32 -35.18 -5.84
CA PRO A 64 -4.98 -35.06 -7.26
C PRO A 64 -5.89 -35.92 -8.16
N THR A 65 -6.03 -35.53 -9.43
CA THR A 65 -6.72 -36.34 -10.44
C THR A 65 -5.94 -37.61 -10.79
N ASP A 66 -6.54 -38.56 -11.50
CA ASP A 66 -5.79 -39.74 -11.97
C ASP A 66 -4.67 -39.37 -12.95
N ASP A 67 -4.89 -38.38 -13.81
CA ASP A 67 -3.88 -37.90 -14.76
C ASP A 67 -2.70 -37.22 -14.04
N GLU A 68 -2.97 -36.41 -13.01
CA GLU A 68 -1.94 -35.81 -12.13
C GLU A 68 -1.16 -36.87 -11.32
N MET A 69 -1.68 -38.09 -11.24
CA MET A 69 -1.00 -39.23 -10.61
C MET A 69 -0.25 -40.11 -11.63
N GLN A 70 -0.47 -39.95 -12.94
CA GLN A 70 0.23 -40.74 -13.96
C GLN A 70 1.71 -40.33 -14.10
N SER A 71 2.02 -39.05 -13.89
CA SER A 71 3.39 -38.53 -13.89
C SER A 71 4.25 -39.05 -12.73
N VAL A 72 3.62 -39.61 -11.69
CA VAL A 72 4.30 -40.27 -10.57
C VAL A 72 4.35 -41.79 -10.62
N ALA A 73 3.63 -42.41 -11.55
CA ALA A 73 3.70 -43.86 -11.71
C ALA A 73 5.08 -44.25 -12.28
N ASN A 74 5.97 -44.83 -11.47
CA ASN A 74 7.17 -45.48 -11.99
C ASN A 74 6.85 -46.97 -12.26
N PRO A 75 6.71 -47.40 -13.53
CA PRO A 75 6.33 -48.78 -13.87
C PRO A 75 7.41 -49.82 -13.55
N THR A 76 8.58 -49.42 -13.03
CA THR A 76 9.73 -50.33 -12.85
C THR A 76 10.25 -50.47 -11.42
N ASN A 77 9.69 -49.78 -10.41
CA ASN A 77 10.22 -49.80 -9.05
C ASN A 77 9.13 -49.97 -7.98
N THR A 78 9.24 -51.04 -7.18
CA THR A 78 8.23 -51.52 -6.22
C THR A 78 8.41 -51.01 -4.78
N GLN A 79 9.40 -50.16 -4.48
CA GLN A 79 9.81 -49.88 -3.09
C GLN A 79 9.21 -48.61 -2.44
N LEU A 80 8.63 -47.67 -3.19
CA LEU A 80 7.97 -46.48 -2.63
C LEU A 80 6.61 -46.26 -3.30
N THR A 81 5.53 -46.56 -2.60
CA THR A 81 4.17 -46.38 -3.11
C THR A 81 3.69 -44.95 -2.87
N VAL A 82 3.49 -44.19 -3.95
CA VAL A 82 2.81 -42.90 -3.92
C VAL A 82 1.32 -43.12 -4.16
N ARG A 83 0.49 -42.60 -3.26
CA ARG A 83 -0.97 -42.76 -3.24
C ARG A 83 -1.61 -41.39 -3.27
N LYS A 84 -2.84 -41.33 -3.77
CA LYS A 84 -3.68 -40.14 -3.58
C LYS A 84 -3.86 -39.89 -2.08
N GLY A 85 -3.88 -38.62 -1.72
CA GLY A 85 -4.26 -38.17 -0.39
C GLY A 85 -5.63 -38.72 0.02
N ILE A 86 -5.84 -38.81 1.33
CA ILE A 86 -7.08 -39.35 1.91
C ILE A 86 -7.64 -38.37 2.95
N GLY A 87 -8.92 -38.49 3.25
CA GLY A 87 -9.60 -37.59 4.18
C GLY A 87 -9.66 -36.14 3.66
N ALA A 88 -9.91 -35.21 4.58
CA ALA A 88 -10.06 -33.78 4.30
C ALA A 88 -9.20 -32.98 5.30
N PRO A 89 -7.86 -32.94 5.12
CA PRO A 89 -7.00 -32.10 5.93
C PRO A 89 -7.36 -30.62 5.76
N ILE A 90 -7.08 -29.81 6.78
CA ILE A 90 -7.52 -28.42 6.85
C ILE A 90 -6.31 -27.50 6.76
N ALA A 91 -6.30 -26.58 5.80
CA ALA A 91 -5.33 -25.49 5.78
C ALA A 91 -5.83 -24.31 6.62
N SER A 92 -5.00 -23.81 7.53
CA SER A 92 -5.31 -22.60 8.28
C SER A 92 -5.15 -21.36 7.39
N PRO A 93 -6.04 -20.35 7.51
CA PRO A 93 -5.83 -19.06 6.87
C PRO A 93 -4.49 -18.45 7.27
N THR A 94 -3.85 -17.75 6.33
CA THR A 94 -2.60 -17.04 6.56
C THR A 94 -2.83 -15.55 6.40
N THR A 95 -2.69 -14.81 7.49
CA THR A 95 -2.94 -13.37 7.52
C THR A 95 -1.63 -12.60 7.60
N PHE A 96 -1.50 -11.61 6.71
CA PHE A 96 -0.51 -10.54 6.81
C PHE A 96 -1.16 -9.33 7.44
N ALA A 97 -0.38 -8.58 8.23
CA ALA A 97 -0.86 -7.39 8.91
C ALA A 97 0.14 -6.23 8.80
N PRO A 98 -0.33 -4.97 8.88
CA PRO A 98 0.54 -3.82 8.99
C PRO A 98 1.59 -3.96 10.09
N GLY A 99 2.85 -3.73 9.75
CA GLY A 99 3.99 -3.86 10.68
C GLY A 99 4.66 -5.24 10.70
N ASP A 100 4.17 -6.22 9.93
CA ASP A 100 4.91 -7.45 9.67
C ASP A 100 6.29 -7.14 9.06
N GLU A 101 7.29 -7.95 9.42
CA GLU A 101 8.66 -7.81 8.94
C GLU A 101 8.75 -8.02 7.42
N THR A 102 9.56 -7.19 6.77
CA THR A 102 9.77 -7.26 5.33
C THR A 102 11.25 -7.36 4.96
N PHE A 103 11.51 -7.92 3.79
CA PHE A 103 12.87 -8.13 3.29
C PHE A 103 12.99 -7.64 1.84
N GLY A 104 14.08 -6.92 1.54
CA GLY A 104 14.42 -6.49 0.18
C GLY A 104 15.26 -7.51 -0.61
N THR A 105 15.74 -8.56 0.06
CA THR A 105 16.52 -9.66 -0.54
C THR A 105 16.10 -10.98 0.07
N PRO A 106 16.13 -12.10 -0.69
CA PRO A 106 15.82 -13.41 -0.15
C PRO A 106 16.65 -13.74 1.09
N GLN A 107 15.99 -14.13 2.19
CA GLN A 107 16.67 -14.51 3.42
C GLN A 107 17.19 -15.95 3.35
N LYS A 108 18.27 -16.22 4.07
CA LYS A 108 18.88 -17.55 4.20
C LYS A 108 18.43 -18.21 5.48
N THR A 109 17.71 -19.31 5.38
CA THR A 109 17.26 -20.09 6.55
C THR A 109 18.03 -21.40 6.64
N ARG A 110 18.47 -21.78 7.85
CA ARG A 110 19.18 -23.04 8.07
C ARG A 110 18.20 -24.22 8.04
N THR A 111 18.47 -25.23 7.22
CA THR A 111 17.55 -26.35 6.92
C THR A 111 17.55 -27.45 7.99
N ALA A 112 18.61 -27.57 8.81
CA ALA A 112 18.72 -28.58 9.86
C ALA A 112 19.17 -27.99 11.20
N THR A 113 18.50 -28.37 12.29
CA THR A 113 18.83 -27.89 13.65
C THR A 113 20.06 -28.62 14.24
N THR A 114 20.45 -29.76 13.68
CA THR A 114 21.44 -30.69 14.25
C THR A 114 22.77 -30.78 13.49
N SER A 115 22.91 -30.16 12.31
CA SER A 115 24.18 -30.16 11.56
C SER A 115 25.07 -28.99 11.97
N THR A 116 26.36 -29.26 12.21
CA THR A 116 27.41 -28.27 12.47
C THR A 116 28.05 -27.72 11.19
N SER A 117 27.53 -28.08 10.01
CA SER A 117 28.11 -27.73 8.71
C SER A 117 27.56 -26.40 8.19
N ALA A 118 28.46 -25.49 7.79
CA ALA A 118 28.16 -24.13 7.34
C ALA A 118 27.42 -24.03 5.98
N THR A 119 26.98 -25.14 5.40
CA THR A 119 26.46 -25.26 4.03
C THR A 119 24.95 -25.49 3.93
N ASP A 120 24.24 -25.70 5.04
CA ASP A 120 22.83 -26.11 5.02
C ASP A 120 21.87 -24.92 5.11
N PHE A 121 22.01 -23.96 4.19
CA PHE A 121 21.09 -22.82 4.07
C PHE A 121 20.27 -22.93 2.79
N GLN A 122 18.98 -22.65 2.91
CA GLN A 122 18.10 -22.45 1.77
C GLN A 122 17.69 -20.98 1.70
N ASP A 123 17.86 -20.39 0.52
CA ASP A 123 17.33 -19.07 0.21
C ASP A 123 15.80 -19.14 0.14
N ASP A 124 15.14 -18.08 0.58
CA ASP A 124 13.72 -17.87 0.34
C ASP A 124 13.41 -17.97 -1.15
N GLN A 125 12.43 -18.81 -1.49
CA GLN A 125 12.03 -19.10 -2.87
C GLN A 125 10.94 -18.12 -3.35
N VAL A 126 11.11 -16.83 -3.03
CA VAL A 126 10.16 -15.78 -3.40
C VAL A 126 10.23 -15.50 -4.91
N GLU A 127 9.09 -15.59 -5.59
CA GLU A 127 9.01 -15.31 -7.03
C GLU A 127 8.67 -13.83 -7.30
N GLY A 128 9.21 -13.26 -8.37
CA GLY A 128 8.88 -11.88 -8.79
C GLY A 128 9.50 -10.76 -7.94
N LEU A 129 10.48 -11.04 -7.08
CA LEU A 129 11.19 -10.03 -6.29
C LEU A 129 12.17 -9.22 -7.18
N ALA A 130 11.74 -8.04 -7.61
CA ALA A 130 12.57 -7.07 -8.31
C ALA A 130 13.29 -6.10 -7.34
N ALA A 131 14.32 -5.38 -7.82
CA ALA A 131 15.09 -4.45 -7.00
C ALA A 131 14.27 -3.27 -6.43
N THR A 132 13.11 -2.96 -7.00
CA THR A 132 12.17 -1.92 -6.51
C THR A 132 11.17 -2.44 -5.49
N LYS A 133 11.18 -3.76 -5.23
CA LYS A 133 10.21 -4.45 -4.39
C LYS A 133 10.82 -4.94 -3.09
N LYS A 134 9.94 -5.34 -2.18
CA LYS A 134 10.21 -6.08 -0.94
C LYS A 134 9.16 -7.19 -0.78
N TYR A 135 9.32 -8.06 0.19
CA TYR A 135 8.31 -9.07 0.51
C TYR A 135 8.15 -9.27 2.01
N ALA A 136 6.93 -9.64 2.42
CA ALA A 136 6.65 -10.21 3.73
C ALA A 136 6.56 -11.74 3.61
N LYS A 137 6.93 -12.46 4.68
CA LYS A 137 6.91 -13.93 4.75
C LYS A 137 6.13 -14.42 5.96
N LYS A 138 5.28 -15.42 5.76
CA LYS A 138 4.60 -16.19 6.82
C LYS A 138 4.70 -17.68 6.53
N ALA A 139 4.44 -18.51 7.54
CA ALA A 139 4.27 -19.94 7.38
C ALA A 139 2.78 -20.30 7.42
N SER A 140 2.29 -20.95 6.37
CA SER A 140 0.97 -21.58 6.33
C SER A 140 1.04 -22.97 6.93
N THR A 141 -0.06 -23.45 7.53
CA THR A 141 -0.13 -24.78 8.15
C THR A 141 -1.29 -25.60 7.58
N VAL A 142 -1.02 -26.86 7.27
CA VAL A 142 -2.00 -27.91 6.93
C VAL A 142 -2.08 -28.87 8.10
N ASP A 143 -3.28 -29.09 8.62
CA ASP A 143 -3.56 -30.02 9.71
C ASP A 143 -4.22 -31.31 9.21
N PHE A 144 -3.59 -32.43 9.53
CA PHE A 144 -3.99 -33.81 9.25
C PHE A 144 -4.56 -34.51 10.48
N SER A 145 -4.85 -33.79 11.57
CA SER A 145 -5.42 -34.37 12.81
C SER A 145 -6.72 -35.14 12.58
N ASN A 146 -7.49 -34.76 11.56
CA ASN A 146 -8.73 -35.42 11.13
C ASN A 146 -8.52 -36.52 10.07
N VAL A 147 -7.27 -36.84 9.73
CA VAL A 147 -6.93 -37.86 8.73
C VAL A 147 -6.43 -39.12 9.43
N THR A 148 -7.05 -40.26 9.10
CA THR A 148 -6.61 -41.57 9.60
C THR A 148 -5.94 -42.35 8.47
N PHE A 149 -4.62 -42.47 8.55
CA PHE A 149 -3.85 -43.29 7.61
C PHE A 149 -4.03 -44.77 7.91
N SER A 150 -4.16 -45.58 6.85
CA SER A 150 -4.42 -47.02 6.94
C SER A 150 -3.18 -47.87 6.68
N GLU A 151 -2.16 -47.33 6.03
CA GLU A 151 -0.93 -48.05 5.69
C GLU A 151 0.27 -47.08 5.54
N PRO A 152 1.51 -47.57 5.66
CA PRO A 152 2.69 -46.79 5.31
C PRO A 152 2.73 -46.43 3.82
N GLY A 153 3.30 -45.27 3.51
CA GLY A 153 3.47 -44.81 2.13
C GLY A 153 3.55 -43.29 2.02
N VAL A 154 3.58 -42.80 0.78
CA VAL A 154 3.52 -41.37 0.47
C VAL A 154 2.11 -41.02 0.04
N TYR A 155 1.48 -40.08 0.73
CA TYR A 155 0.15 -39.58 0.42
C TYR A 155 0.27 -38.20 -0.21
N ARG A 156 -0.08 -38.08 -1.49
CA ARG A 156 0.01 -36.84 -2.26
C ARG A 156 -1.30 -36.07 -2.24
N TYR A 157 -1.23 -34.82 -1.81
CA TYR A 157 -2.34 -33.86 -1.86
C TYR A 157 -2.04 -32.77 -2.88
N LYS A 158 -3.09 -32.17 -3.44
CA LYS A 158 -3.01 -30.95 -4.25
C LYS A 158 -3.40 -29.76 -3.39
N VAL A 159 -2.56 -28.75 -3.36
CA VAL A 159 -2.76 -27.48 -2.64
C VAL A 159 -2.99 -26.39 -3.67
N THR A 160 -4.10 -25.68 -3.56
CA THR A 160 -4.39 -24.48 -4.36
C THR A 160 -4.70 -23.31 -3.45
N GLU A 161 -4.24 -22.12 -3.82
CA GLU A 161 -4.65 -20.89 -3.16
C GLU A 161 -6.00 -20.44 -3.69
N ASN A 162 -6.89 -20.00 -2.80
CA ASN A 162 -8.18 -19.45 -3.18
C ASN A 162 -8.02 -17.99 -3.63
N GLU A 163 -8.88 -17.54 -4.54
CA GLU A 163 -8.98 -16.11 -4.88
C GLU A 163 -9.37 -15.28 -3.66
N THR A 164 -8.98 -14.01 -3.68
CA THR A 164 -9.33 -13.05 -2.63
C THR A 164 -10.00 -11.80 -3.19
N ASN A 165 -10.74 -11.10 -2.33
CA ASN A 165 -11.35 -9.81 -2.60
C ASN A 165 -10.51 -8.64 -2.09
N GLU A 166 -9.35 -8.88 -1.48
CA GLU A 166 -8.45 -7.81 -1.03
C GLU A 166 -7.92 -7.01 -2.22
N LYS A 167 -7.90 -5.68 -2.10
CA LYS A 167 -7.58 -4.81 -3.23
C LYS A 167 -6.09 -4.79 -3.50
N GLY A 168 -5.74 -4.64 -4.77
CA GLY A 168 -4.34 -4.63 -5.21
C GLY A 168 -3.63 -5.99 -5.08
N VAL A 169 -4.31 -7.05 -4.61
CA VAL A 169 -3.71 -8.37 -4.44
C VAL A 169 -3.95 -9.24 -5.68
N SER A 170 -2.88 -9.85 -6.18
CA SER A 170 -2.93 -10.90 -7.19
C SER A 170 -2.40 -12.20 -6.60
N THR A 171 -3.23 -13.24 -6.66
CA THR A 171 -2.99 -14.57 -6.07
C THR A 171 -2.17 -15.48 -6.98
N ASP A 172 -1.36 -16.35 -6.39
CA ASP A 172 -0.66 -17.42 -7.10
C ASP A 172 -1.66 -18.52 -7.48
N LYS A 173 -1.88 -18.68 -8.79
CA LYS A 173 -2.86 -19.63 -9.32
C LYS A 173 -2.26 -21.02 -9.58
N ASN A 174 -0.95 -21.17 -9.42
CA ASN A 174 -0.28 -22.41 -9.74
C ASN A 174 -0.47 -23.40 -8.59
N PRO A 175 -0.96 -24.62 -8.84
CA PRO A 175 -1.08 -25.62 -7.79
C PRO A 175 0.29 -26.01 -7.25
N ARG A 176 0.30 -26.54 -6.03
CA ARG A 176 1.43 -27.25 -5.44
C ARG A 176 1.00 -28.65 -5.06
N TYR A 177 1.94 -29.59 -5.05
CA TYR A 177 1.71 -30.95 -4.60
C TYR A 177 2.43 -31.17 -3.28
N LEU A 178 1.68 -31.66 -2.28
CA LEU A 178 2.17 -31.92 -0.93
C LEU A 178 2.26 -33.43 -0.72
N ASP A 179 3.48 -33.95 -0.68
CA ASP A 179 3.78 -35.34 -0.40
C ASP A 179 3.97 -35.53 1.11
N VAL A 180 3.11 -36.33 1.72
CA VAL A 180 3.13 -36.65 3.16
C VAL A 180 3.65 -38.06 3.35
N TYR A 181 4.78 -38.20 4.05
CA TYR A 181 5.44 -39.47 4.27
C TYR A 181 4.96 -40.09 5.58
N VAL A 182 4.28 -41.23 5.47
CA VAL A 182 3.70 -41.97 6.61
C VAL A 182 4.47 -43.27 6.79
N SER A 183 4.94 -43.53 8.01
CA SER A 183 5.58 -44.80 8.37
C SER A 183 4.91 -45.42 9.59
N SER A 184 5.06 -46.74 9.74
CA SER A 184 4.70 -47.46 10.96
C SER A 184 5.90 -47.57 11.89
N ASP A 185 5.69 -47.46 13.19
CA ASP A 185 6.64 -47.97 14.18
C ASP A 185 6.62 -49.52 14.25
N ASP A 186 7.50 -50.12 15.06
CA ASP A 186 7.58 -51.57 15.26
C ASP A 186 6.29 -52.19 15.84
N SER A 187 5.41 -51.37 16.42
CA SER A 187 4.10 -51.78 16.96
C SER A 187 2.97 -51.62 15.93
N GLY A 188 3.28 -51.12 14.72
CA GLY A 188 2.30 -50.89 13.66
C GLY A 188 1.58 -49.54 13.75
N ASN A 189 1.95 -48.65 14.68
CA ASN A 189 1.32 -47.32 14.77
C ASN A 189 1.84 -46.42 13.65
N LEU A 190 0.92 -45.82 12.90
CA LEU A 190 1.25 -44.95 11.78
C LEU A 190 1.44 -43.49 12.24
N ALA A 191 2.47 -42.83 11.71
CA ALA A 191 2.73 -41.41 11.95
C ALA A 191 3.31 -40.74 10.72
N ILE A 192 3.03 -39.43 10.57
CA ILE A 192 3.70 -38.58 9.59
C ILE A 192 5.15 -38.37 10.05
N MET A 193 6.11 -38.74 9.22
CA MET A 193 7.56 -38.58 9.50
C MET A 193 8.14 -37.32 8.85
N GLY A 194 7.46 -36.81 7.83
CA GLY A 194 7.89 -35.64 7.09
C GLY A 194 6.95 -35.35 5.94
N TYR A 195 7.18 -34.20 5.31
CA TYR A 195 6.44 -33.78 4.14
C TYR A 195 7.33 -33.00 3.20
N VAL A 196 6.87 -32.86 1.96
CA VAL A 196 7.54 -32.07 0.95
C VAL A 196 6.51 -31.38 0.05
N LEU A 197 6.72 -30.10 -0.24
CA LEU A 197 5.92 -29.33 -1.18
C LEU A 197 6.67 -29.14 -2.52
N HIS A 198 5.97 -29.36 -3.63
CA HIS A 198 6.53 -29.35 -4.98
C HIS A 198 5.68 -28.47 -5.91
N THR A 199 6.30 -27.83 -6.90
CA THR A 199 5.59 -27.05 -7.95
C THR A 199 5.19 -27.86 -9.16
N ALA A 200 5.86 -28.98 -9.39
CA ALA A 200 5.55 -29.89 -10.47
C ALA A 200 4.87 -31.13 -9.89
N ASP A 201 4.10 -31.81 -10.73
CA ASP A 201 3.56 -33.14 -10.47
C ASP A 201 4.63 -34.24 -10.56
N GLU A 202 5.91 -33.86 -10.65
CA GLU A 202 7.06 -34.75 -10.70
C GLU A 202 7.15 -35.70 -9.50
N ASN A 203 7.81 -36.83 -9.74
CA ASN A 203 8.05 -37.87 -8.76
C ASN A 203 8.95 -37.39 -7.62
N PRO A 204 8.66 -37.72 -6.34
CA PRO A 204 9.61 -37.51 -5.27
C PRO A 204 10.87 -38.35 -5.52
N ALA A 205 12.08 -37.77 -5.34
CA ALA A 205 13.31 -38.52 -5.52
C ALA A 205 13.44 -39.61 -4.45
N GLN A 206 13.96 -40.76 -4.89
CA GLN A 206 13.90 -42.01 -4.14
C GLN A 206 15.05 -42.19 -3.14
N ASP A 207 16.11 -41.39 -3.24
CA ASP A 207 17.30 -41.42 -2.39
C ASP A 207 17.20 -40.48 -1.18
N GLY A 208 16.01 -39.90 -0.94
CA GLY A 208 15.81 -38.87 0.08
C GLY A 208 16.42 -37.52 -0.30
N THR A 209 16.93 -37.35 -1.53
CA THR A 209 17.35 -36.05 -2.04
C THR A 209 16.16 -35.21 -2.47
N ASN A 210 16.38 -33.90 -2.62
CA ASN A 210 15.34 -32.98 -3.05
C ASN A 210 15.13 -33.03 -4.57
N PRO A 211 13.92 -33.37 -5.08
CA PRO A 211 13.46 -32.92 -6.38
C PRO A 211 13.75 -31.46 -6.65
N ALA A 212 14.03 -31.16 -7.91
CA ALA A 212 14.07 -29.79 -8.40
C ALA A 212 12.75 -29.07 -8.04
N ASN A 213 12.82 -27.75 -7.79
CA ASN A 213 11.65 -26.90 -7.52
C ASN A 213 10.86 -27.21 -6.23
N LYS A 214 11.47 -27.85 -5.22
CA LYS A 214 10.85 -28.00 -3.91
C LYS A 214 10.80 -26.71 -3.11
N ASN A 215 9.84 -26.65 -2.17
CA ASN A 215 9.68 -25.59 -1.19
C ASN A 215 9.43 -24.21 -1.79
N LYS A 216 8.99 -24.16 -3.04
CA LYS A 216 8.35 -22.95 -3.56
C LYS A 216 6.97 -22.90 -2.94
N GLY A 217 6.86 -22.08 -1.90
CA GLY A 217 5.60 -21.68 -1.30
C GLY A 217 4.68 -21.00 -2.31
N PHE A 218 3.73 -20.23 -1.82
CA PHE A 218 2.85 -19.42 -2.67
C PHE A 218 3.33 -17.97 -2.66
N THR A 219 3.49 -17.35 -3.82
CA THR A 219 3.93 -15.94 -3.92
C THR A 219 2.86 -15.07 -4.55
N ASN A 220 2.28 -14.17 -3.75
CA ASN A 220 1.32 -13.19 -4.25
C ASN A 220 1.97 -11.84 -4.45
N ASN A 221 1.34 -11.00 -5.26
CA ASN A 221 1.76 -9.62 -5.46
C ASN A 221 0.73 -8.67 -4.85
N TYR A 222 1.19 -7.62 -4.21
CA TYR A 222 0.41 -6.47 -3.75
C TYR A 222 0.89 -5.24 -4.51
N THR A 223 0.04 -4.76 -5.42
CA THR A 223 0.32 -3.64 -6.31
C THR A 223 -0.34 -2.38 -5.77
N THR A 224 0.47 -1.32 -5.66
CA THR A 224 0.03 -0.02 -5.16
C THR A 224 0.64 1.09 -5.99
N SER A 225 -0.02 2.25 -5.95
CA SER A 225 0.41 3.52 -6.51
C SER A 225 0.48 4.57 -5.41
N ASP A 226 1.12 5.70 -5.72
CA ASP A 226 1.33 6.80 -4.79
C ASP A 226 0.62 8.08 -5.28
N LEU A 227 0.14 8.89 -4.34
CA LEU A 227 -0.39 10.23 -4.61
C LEU A 227 0.60 11.28 -4.12
N THR A 228 1.08 12.13 -5.01
CA THR A 228 1.98 13.24 -4.67
C THR A 228 1.24 14.56 -4.76
N LEU A 229 1.37 15.42 -3.74
CA LEU A 229 0.80 16.76 -3.70
C LEU A 229 1.91 17.79 -3.48
N THR A 230 2.01 18.75 -4.40
CA THR A 230 3.02 19.82 -4.41
C THR A 230 2.37 21.20 -4.39
N LYS A 231 2.93 22.12 -3.60
CA LYS A 231 2.51 23.53 -3.56
C LYS A 231 3.48 24.42 -4.30
N ASN A 232 2.98 25.25 -5.21
CA ASN A 232 3.71 26.34 -5.86
C ASN A 232 3.04 27.70 -5.62
N VAL A 233 3.84 28.74 -5.40
CA VAL A 233 3.40 30.13 -5.22
C VAL A 233 4.09 31.02 -6.26
N THR A 234 3.28 31.70 -7.05
CA THR A 234 3.71 32.56 -8.17
C THR A 234 3.16 33.98 -8.03
N GLY A 235 3.49 34.83 -9.01
CA GLY A 235 3.12 36.24 -9.02
C GLY A 235 4.07 37.11 -8.19
N ASN A 236 4.10 38.40 -8.54
CA ASN A 236 5.01 39.36 -7.90
C ASN A 236 4.63 39.70 -6.45
N GLN A 237 3.41 39.39 -6.01
CA GLN A 237 2.94 39.55 -4.64
C GLN A 237 2.74 38.21 -3.91
N GLY A 238 3.17 37.09 -4.51
CA GLY A 238 3.07 35.78 -3.86
C GLY A 238 4.00 35.63 -2.66
N PHE A 239 3.43 35.35 -1.49
CA PHE A 239 4.16 35.13 -0.24
C PHE A 239 4.62 33.67 -0.13
N ARG A 240 5.91 33.43 -0.42
CA ARG A 240 6.47 32.08 -0.56
C ARG A 240 6.71 31.34 0.77
N ASP A 241 6.75 32.06 1.89
CA ASP A 241 6.89 31.46 3.22
C ASP A 241 5.53 31.16 3.89
N GLN A 242 4.41 31.50 3.23
CA GLN A 242 3.08 31.16 3.71
C GLN A 242 2.83 29.65 3.61
N TYR A 243 2.22 29.11 4.66
CA TYR A 243 1.68 27.76 4.67
C TYR A 243 0.21 27.76 4.26
N PHE A 244 -0.10 27.01 3.20
CA PHE A 244 -1.45 26.78 2.70
C PHE A 244 -1.99 25.48 3.30
N LYS A 245 -3.24 25.53 3.80
CA LYS A 245 -3.92 24.36 4.35
C LYS A 245 -4.48 23.54 3.19
N PHE A 246 -4.15 22.26 3.17
CA PHE A 246 -4.78 21.27 2.31
C PHE A 246 -5.52 20.25 3.15
N THR A 247 -6.74 19.92 2.74
CA THR A 247 -7.49 18.77 3.22
C THR A 247 -7.47 17.71 2.12
N VAL A 248 -6.91 16.54 2.42
CA VAL A 248 -6.81 15.40 1.51
C VAL A 248 -7.71 14.31 2.05
N THR A 249 -8.65 13.84 1.21
CA THR A 249 -9.48 12.68 1.51
C THR A 249 -9.18 11.58 0.52
N VAL A 250 -8.95 10.36 1.01
CA VAL A 250 -8.86 9.16 0.20
C VAL A 250 -9.95 8.16 0.58
N SER A 251 -10.45 7.40 -0.39
CA SER A 251 -11.49 6.41 -0.17
C SER A 251 -11.36 5.22 -1.13
N ASN A 252 -12.30 4.27 -1.02
CA ASN A 252 -12.28 3.01 -1.77
C ASN A 252 -11.05 2.15 -1.45
N LEU A 253 -10.55 2.22 -0.22
CA LEU A 253 -9.45 1.39 0.28
C LEU A 253 -10.01 0.18 1.06
N ASP A 254 -9.13 -0.77 1.40
CA ASP A 254 -9.50 -1.83 2.34
C ASP A 254 -9.68 -1.26 3.76
N ALA A 255 -10.71 -1.73 4.46
CA ALA A 255 -10.99 -1.32 5.83
C ALA A 255 -9.79 -1.62 6.74
N ASN A 256 -9.43 -0.69 7.62
CA ASN A 256 -8.28 -0.83 8.53
C ASN A 256 -6.91 -0.99 7.83
N ALA A 257 -6.81 -0.69 6.53
CA ALA A 257 -5.52 -0.61 5.85
C ALA A 257 -4.64 0.48 6.50
N ARG A 258 -3.32 0.37 6.39
CA ARG A 258 -2.40 1.40 6.92
C ARG A 258 -1.57 1.98 5.79
N LEU A 259 -1.60 3.31 5.67
CA LEU A 259 -0.91 4.14 4.68
C LEU A 259 0.24 4.90 5.36
N PHE A 260 1.17 5.40 4.55
CA PHE A 260 2.27 6.24 5.02
C PHE A 260 2.39 7.54 4.24
N VAL A 261 2.67 8.60 4.98
CA VAL A 261 2.97 9.92 4.42
C VAL A 261 4.47 10.19 4.50
N THR A 262 5.09 10.48 3.36
CA THR A 262 6.54 10.72 3.20
C THR A 262 6.81 11.96 2.34
N ASP A 263 8.10 12.29 2.15
CA ASP A 263 8.53 13.26 1.13
C ASP A 263 8.66 12.55 -0.22
N ASN A 264 9.05 13.30 -1.25
CA ASN A 264 9.29 12.77 -2.59
C ASN A 264 10.45 11.76 -2.65
N ALA A 265 11.38 11.80 -1.70
CA ALA A 265 12.50 10.87 -1.60
C ALA A 265 12.17 9.63 -0.74
N GLY A 266 10.94 9.52 -0.22
CA GLY A 266 10.52 8.44 0.67
C GLY A 266 10.98 8.60 2.12
N ASN A 267 11.56 9.74 2.50
CA ASN A 267 11.96 10.01 3.88
C ASN A 267 10.79 10.53 4.71
N LYS A 268 11.04 10.63 6.02
CA LYS A 268 10.15 11.33 6.95
C LYS A 268 9.94 12.76 6.49
N THR A 269 8.69 13.18 6.34
CA THR A 269 8.36 14.58 6.09
C THR A 269 8.22 15.40 7.36
N TYR A 270 7.46 14.88 8.34
CA TYR A 270 6.96 15.67 9.46
C TYR A 270 6.98 14.87 10.77
N HIS A 271 7.30 15.54 11.87
CA HIS A 271 7.05 15.01 13.21
C HIS A 271 5.62 15.36 13.67
N ALA A 272 5.05 14.51 14.53
CA ALA A 272 3.73 14.71 15.14
C ALA A 272 3.55 16.08 15.83
N THR A 273 4.67 16.63 16.30
CA THR A 273 4.76 17.88 17.06
C THR A 273 5.08 19.08 16.18
N ASP A 274 5.29 18.89 14.88
CA ASP A 274 5.63 19.99 13.99
C ASP A 274 4.47 20.98 13.90
N THR A 275 4.81 22.25 14.05
CA THR A 275 3.89 23.37 13.88
C THR A 275 4.36 24.27 12.76
N VAL A 276 3.41 24.95 12.10
CA VAL A 276 3.68 25.95 11.06
C VAL A 276 3.39 27.35 11.57
N ALA A 277 4.06 28.33 10.98
CA ALA A 277 3.78 29.75 11.14
C ALA A 277 3.07 30.28 9.88
N TYR A 278 2.49 31.48 9.96
CA TYR A 278 1.93 32.19 8.79
C TYR A 278 0.83 31.42 8.04
N SER A 279 0.00 30.67 8.76
CA SER A 279 -1.14 29.97 8.17
C SER A 279 -2.38 30.88 8.12
N TYR A 280 -3.12 30.84 7.01
CA TYR A 280 -4.40 31.56 6.93
C TYR A 280 -5.47 30.90 7.77
N ASN A 281 -6.28 31.72 8.42
CA ASN A 281 -7.55 31.29 8.99
C ASN A 281 -8.70 32.00 8.24
N ALA A 282 -9.48 31.22 7.48
CA ALA A 282 -10.60 31.74 6.69
C ALA A 282 -11.77 32.25 7.56
N GLU A 283 -11.95 31.73 8.77
CA GLU A 283 -13.06 32.14 9.65
C GLU A 283 -12.91 33.58 10.14
N ASN A 284 -11.67 34.03 10.37
CA ASN A 284 -11.39 35.36 10.92
C ASN A 284 -10.53 36.25 10.01
N GLY A 285 -10.08 35.74 8.85
CA GLY A 285 -9.29 36.48 7.87
C GLY A 285 -7.89 36.88 8.32
N THR A 286 -7.34 36.21 9.35
CA THR A 286 -6.03 36.55 9.92
C THR A 286 -4.99 35.45 9.71
N ARG A 287 -3.71 35.82 9.76
CA ARG A 287 -2.60 34.86 9.82
C ARG A 287 -2.36 34.42 11.25
N THR A 288 -2.26 33.11 11.45
CA THR A 288 -2.04 32.49 12.75
C THR A 288 -0.80 31.59 12.74
N ASP A 289 -0.14 31.52 13.89
CA ASP A 289 1.04 30.69 14.14
C ASP A 289 0.70 29.53 15.07
N GLY A 290 1.51 28.47 15.02
CA GLY A 290 1.39 27.34 15.93
C GLY A 290 0.37 26.29 15.51
N GLN A 291 -0.19 26.39 14.30
CA GLN A 291 -1.03 25.33 13.74
C GLN A 291 -0.19 24.07 13.57
N LYS A 292 -0.75 22.90 13.90
CA LYS A 292 -0.07 21.64 13.63
C LYS A 292 0.10 21.47 12.12
N ARG A 293 1.31 21.12 11.70
CA ARG A 293 1.65 20.96 10.27
C ARG A 293 0.86 19.86 9.59
N PHE A 294 0.52 18.83 10.36
CA PHE A 294 -0.28 17.70 9.91
C PHE A 294 -1.32 17.38 10.97
N VAL A 295 -2.58 17.22 10.56
CA VAL A 295 -3.69 16.87 11.46
C VAL A 295 -4.57 15.83 10.78
N ALA A 296 -4.61 14.64 11.33
CA ALA A 296 -5.57 13.61 10.94
C ALA A 296 -6.99 13.97 11.43
N ALA A 297 -8.02 13.71 10.62
CA ALA A 297 -9.41 13.93 11.02
C ALA A 297 -9.85 12.95 12.14
N VAL A 298 -10.76 13.39 13.02
CA VAL A 298 -11.30 12.58 14.13
C VAL A 298 -12.02 11.35 13.58
N GLY A 299 -11.76 10.18 14.17
CA GLY A 299 -12.30 8.91 13.69
C GLY A 299 -11.54 8.32 12.49
N SER A 300 -10.54 9.03 11.96
CA SER A 300 -9.66 8.47 10.93
C SER A 300 -8.48 7.71 11.53
N PHE A 301 -7.94 7.93 12.74
CA PHE A 301 -6.73 7.21 13.22
C PHE A 301 -6.51 7.17 14.74
N ALA A 302 -5.65 6.25 15.21
CA ALA A 302 -5.23 6.08 16.62
C ALA A 302 -3.72 6.25 16.89
N ASP A 303 -2.85 6.39 15.88
CA ASP A 303 -1.41 6.24 16.12
C ASP A 303 -0.54 7.24 15.33
N ILE A 304 -0.35 8.44 15.87
CA ILE A 304 0.81 9.27 15.52
C ILE A 304 1.98 8.85 16.40
N THR A 305 2.36 7.57 16.34
CA THR A 305 3.57 7.09 17.02
C THR A 305 4.71 7.11 16.03
N GLU A 306 5.87 7.63 16.46
CA GLU A 306 7.10 7.50 15.69
C GLU A 306 7.33 6.01 15.42
N GLY A 307 7.24 5.59 14.16
CA GLY A 307 7.44 4.19 13.79
C GLY A 307 8.79 3.70 14.33
N THR A 308 8.75 2.63 15.13
CA THR A 308 9.94 1.97 15.69
C THR A 308 10.57 0.97 14.72
N SER A 309 9.97 0.74 13.54
CA SER A 309 10.55 -0.13 12.51
C SER A 309 11.51 0.66 11.62
N ASP A 310 12.60 0.01 11.21
CA ASP A 310 13.58 0.59 10.29
C ASP A 310 13.00 0.80 8.88
N ASP A 311 11.89 0.15 8.54
CA ASP A 311 11.31 0.16 7.20
C ASP A 311 10.49 1.41 6.87
N MET A 312 9.75 2.00 7.82
CA MET A 312 8.96 3.21 7.56
C MET A 312 8.90 4.15 8.75
N LYS A 313 9.60 5.27 8.59
CA LYS A 313 9.84 6.26 9.62
C LYS A 313 8.86 7.46 9.56
N GLY A 314 7.86 7.45 8.66
CA GLY A 314 6.91 8.56 8.41
C GLY A 314 5.65 8.57 9.29
N LEU A 315 4.75 9.52 9.04
CA LEU A 315 3.43 9.57 9.70
C LEU A 315 2.56 8.43 9.14
N ALA A 316 2.04 7.60 10.05
CA ALA A 316 1.19 6.47 9.70
C ALA A 316 -0.30 6.84 9.77
N LEU A 317 -1.06 6.28 8.82
CA LEU A 317 -2.48 6.49 8.66
C LEU A 317 -3.21 5.14 8.48
N ASN A 318 -3.82 4.58 9.55
CA ASN A 318 -4.90 3.55 9.55
C ASN A 318 -6.30 3.95 8.97
N VAL A 319 -6.62 3.58 7.74
CA VAL A 319 -7.92 3.77 7.09
C VAL A 319 -9.07 3.30 8.00
N ASN A 320 -10.18 4.04 8.04
CA ASN A 320 -11.33 3.67 8.86
C ASN A 320 -12.04 2.39 8.38
N ASP A 321 -13.03 1.92 9.14
CA ASP A 321 -13.81 0.71 8.82
C ASP A 321 -14.62 0.80 7.51
N GLN A 322 -14.75 2.00 6.94
CA GLN A 322 -15.43 2.25 5.66
C GLN A 322 -14.45 2.37 4.48
N GLY A 323 -13.15 2.15 4.69
CA GLY A 323 -12.17 2.25 3.62
C GLY A 323 -11.83 3.69 3.22
N ALA A 324 -11.96 4.64 4.15
CA ALA A 324 -11.65 6.06 3.93
C ALA A 324 -10.71 6.65 4.99
N ALA A 325 -10.01 7.72 4.60
CA ALA A 325 -9.07 8.45 5.44
C ALA A 325 -9.03 9.92 5.03
N THR A 326 -9.03 10.83 6.01
CA THR A 326 -8.90 12.27 5.78
C THR A 326 -7.84 12.87 6.68
N PHE A 327 -7.03 13.78 6.12
CA PHE A 327 -6.06 14.56 6.88
C PHE A 327 -5.90 15.96 6.31
N ASP A 328 -5.52 16.87 7.20
CA ASP A 328 -5.03 18.19 6.87
C ASP A 328 -3.50 18.20 6.86
N VAL A 329 -2.91 18.92 5.89
CA VAL A 329 -1.49 19.17 5.80
C VAL A 329 -1.23 20.61 5.36
N TYR A 330 -0.21 21.23 5.95
CA TYR A 330 0.21 22.58 5.61
C TYR A 330 1.49 22.55 4.77
N LEU A 331 1.42 23.12 3.57
CA LEU A 331 2.54 23.18 2.62
C LEU A 331 2.84 24.63 2.24
N LYS A 332 4.13 25.00 2.22
CA LYS A 332 4.58 26.28 1.62
C LYS A 332 5.13 26.08 0.21
N ASN A 333 5.55 27.17 -0.42
CA ASN A 333 6.08 27.13 -1.79
C ASN A 333 7.23 26.12 -1.95
N GLY A 334 7.11 25.24 -2.95
CA GLY A 334 8.07 24.21 -3.31
C GLY A 334 8.04 22.97 -2.41
N GLU A 335 7.14 22.91 -1.43
CA GLU A 335 6.99 21.71 -0.59
C GLU A 335 6.04 20.68 -1.22
N THR A 336 6.35 19.43 -0.91
CA THR A 336 5.64 18.26 -1.41
C THR A 336 5.33 17.32 -0.24
N VAL A 337 4.18 16.66 -0.33
CA VAL A 337 3.81 15.52 0.50
C VAL A 337 3.41 14.36 -0.40
N LYS A 338 3.75 13.13 0.01
CA LYS A 338 3.46 11.92 -0.75
C LYS A 338 2.72 10.92 0.12
N LEU A 339 1.56 10.46 -0.33
CA LEU A 339 0.81 9.36 0.27
C LEU A 339 1.12 8.07 -0.47
N ASN A 340 1.72 7.12 0.22
CA ASN A 340 2.26 5.90 -0.38
C ASN A 340 1.28 4.72 -0.23
N GLY A 341 1.33 3.81 -1.19
CA GLY A 341 0.73 2.49 -1.02
C GLY A 341 -0.79 2.43 -1.21
N LEU A 342 -1.35 3.30 -2.07
CA LEU A 342 -2.76 3.29 -2.42
C LEU A 342 -3.03 2.19 -3.45
N THR A 343 -4.05 1.37 -3.23
CA THR A 343 -4.44 0.33 -4.20
C THR A 343 -5.07 0.94 -5.44
N ALA A 344 -5.04 0.22 -6.56
CA ALA A 344 -5.79 0.61 -7.76
C ALA A 344 -7.26 0.90 -7.44
N ASP A 345 -7.86 1.83 -8.17
CA ASP A 345 -9.21 2.36 -7.99
C ASP A 345 -9.42 3.12 -6.67
N ALA A 346 -8.39 3.36 -5.87
CA ALA A 346 -8.46 4.31 -4.76
C ALA A 346 -8.94 5.67 -5.29
N LYS A 347 -9.80 6.32 -4.53
CA LYS A 347 -10.36 7.62 -4.90
C LYS A 347 -9.80 8.70 -4.01
N TYR A 348 -9.70 9.92 -4.51
CA TYR A 348 -9.28 11.04 -3.68
C TYR A 348 -9.91 12.38 -4.08
N THR A 349 -9.98 13.27 -3.10
CA THR A 349 -10.25 14.70 -3.29
C THR A 349 -9.21 15.51 -2.52
N ILE A 350 -8.86 16.67 -3.06
CA ILE A 350 -7.94 17.61 -2.44
C ILE A 350 -8.60 18.99 -2.43
N THR A 351 -8.67 19.61 -1.26
CA THR A 351 -9.19 20.97 -1.08
C THR A 351 -8.11 21.84 -0.46
N GLU A 352 -7.82 22.98 -1.08
CA GLU A 352 -6.92 23.99 -0.53
C GLU A 352 -7.73 25.17 0.03
N THR A 353 -7.30 25.75 1.15
CA THR A 353 -7.73 27.10 1.55
C THR A 353 -6.76 28.15 0.98
N SER A 354 -7.19 28.88 -0.05
CA SER A 354 -6.31 29.70 -0.92
C SER A 354 -6.34 31.21 -0.65
N GLU A 355 -7.13 31.70 0.29
CA GLU A 355 -7.33 33.14 0.58
C GLU A 355 -7.86 33.94 -0.65
N ASP A 356 -7.18 35.04 -0.99
CA ASP A 356 -7.32 35.90 -2.16
C ASP A 356 -6.32 35.57 -3.29
N TYR A 357 -5.65 34.41 -3.23
CA TYR A 357 -4.88 33.93 -4.39
C TYR A 357 -5.80 33.42 -5.50
N LYS A 358 -5.33 33.52 -6.74
CA LYS A 358 -5.91 32.74 -7.84
C LYS A 358 -5.29 31.35 -7.82
N ALA A 359 -6.04 30.35 -7.35
CA ALA A 359 -5.59 28.97 -7.35
C ALA A 359 -5.88 28.27 -8.69
N THR A 360 -4.94 27.42 -9.11
CA THR A 360 -5.10 26.47 -10.21
C THR A 360 -4.43 25.16 -9.84
N ALA A 361 -4.85 24.04 -10.43
CA ALA A 361 -4.23 22.74 -10.19
C ALA A 361 -3.85 22.05 -11.49
N LYS A 362 -2.84 21.18 -11.39
CA LYS A 362 -2.47 20.24 -12.45
C LYS A 362 -2.42 18.83 -11.91
N LYS A 363 -2.83 17.87 -12.72
CA LYS A 363 -2.58 16.43 -12.55
C LYS A 363 -1.67 15.97 -13.68
N ASP A 364 -0.49 15.46 -13.36
CA ASP A 364 0.50 14.95 -14.32
C ASP A 364 0.78 15.96 -15.46
N ASN A 365 1.03 17.22 -15.08
CA ASN A 365 1.23 18.38 -15.96
C ASN A 365 0.02 18.80 -16.82
N LYS A 366 -1.15 18.19 -16.67
CA LYS A 366 -2.39 18.60 -17.34
C LYS A 366 -3.25 19.42 -16.39
N GLU A 367 -3.94 20.42 -16.92
CA GLU A 367 -4.85 21.24 -16.11
C GLU A 367 -5.96 20.38 -15.48
N LEU A 368 -6.22 20.64 -14.20
CA LEU A 368 -7.28 20.02 -13.42
C LEU A 368 -8.27 21.12 -13.01
N ASN A 369 -9.56 20.89 -13.28
CA ASN A 369 -10.60 21.83 -12.89
C ASN A 369 -10.76 21.86 -11.37
N LEU A 370 -10.95 23.06 -10.84
CA LEU A 370 -11.22 23.29 -9.43
C LEU A 370 -12.64 23.82 -9.25
N THR A 371 -13.29 23.36 -8.18
CA THR A 371 -14.52 23.94 -7.65
C THR A 371 -14.14 25.01 -6.64
N HIS A 372 -14.63 26.23 -6.85
CA HIS A 372 -14.34 27.39 -6.03
C HIS A 372 -15.51 27.65 -5.05
N GLU A 373 -15.24 27.79 -3.76
CA GLU A 373 -16.23 28.20 -2.74
C GLU A 373 -15.83 29.51 -2.07
N ASP A 374 -16.50 30.60 -2.46
CA ASP A 374 -16.16 31.97 -2.04
C ASP A 374 -16.27 32.19 -0.53
N GLN A 375 -17.20 31.53 0.16
CA GLN A 375 -17.45 31.77 1.59
C GLN A 375 -16.31 31.27 2.47
N ASN A 376 -15.70 30.14 2.09
CA ASN A 376 -14.64 29.49 2.86
C ASN A 376 -13.25 29.74 2.26
N HIS A 377 -13.16 30.47 1.13
CA HIS A 377 -11.93 30.66 0.37
C HIS A 377 -11.25 29.32 0.02
N THR A 378 -12.03 28.36 -0.46
CA THR A 378 -11.54 27.01 -0.75
C THR A 378 -11.65 26.63 -2.22
N ASP A 379 -10.63 25.91 -2.68
CA ASP A 379 -10.51 25.39 -4.04
C ASP A 379 -10.32 23.87 -3.99
N GLY A 380 -11.29 23.13 -4.50
CA GLY A 380 -11.33 21.68 -4.42
C GLY A 380 -11.26 20.99 -5.78
N THR A 381 -10.58 19.85 -5.86
CA THR A 381 -10.69 18.96 -7.02
C THR A 381 -12.04 18.24 -7.01
N GLU A 382 -12.56 17.89 -8.18
CA GLU A 382 -13.55 16.80 -8.26
C GLU A 382 -12.92 15.47 -7.79
N GLU A 383 -13.75 14.49 -7.46
CA GLU A 383 -13.27 13.15 -7.10
C GLU A 383 -12.44 12.55 -8.23
N GLN A 384 -11.18 12.25 -7.92
CA GLN A 384 -10.25 11.57 -8.82
C GLN A 384 -10.21 10.09 -8.51
N THR A 385 -9.96 9.27 -9.53
CA THR A 385 -9.68 7.84 -9.39
C THR A 385 -8.22 7.58 -9.73
N LEU A 386 -7.53 6.87 -8.86
CA LEU A 386 -6.13 6.51 -8.97
C LEU A 386 -5.98 5.25 -9.82
N THR A 387 -5.29 5.36 -10.95
CA THR A 387 -4.97 4.23 -11.85
C THR A 387 -3.48 3.89 -11.87
N ASP A 388 -2.64 4.88 -11.62
CA ASP A 388 -1.18 4.80 -11.47
C ASP A 388 -0.77 5.90 -10.47
N ASN A 389 0.52 6.17 -10.31
CA ASN A 389 1.00 7.29 -9.54
C ASN A 389 0.45 8.61 -10.10
N ASP A 390 -0.12 9.44 -9.24
CA ASP A 390 -0.62 10.77 -9.61
C ASP A 390 0.27 11.85 -8.99
N ASP A 391 0.68 12.84 -9.79
CA ASP A 391 1.34 14.06 -9.32
C ASP A 391 0.40 15.26 -9.44
N ILE A 392 -0.04 15.77 -8.29
CA ILE A 392 -0.93 16.91 -8.15
C ILE A 392 -0.16 18.16 -7.73
N VAL A 393 -0.26 19.22 -8.53
CA VAL A 393 0.42 20.50 -8.26
C VAL A 393 -0.61 21.61 -8.13
N PHE A 394 -0.75 22.19 -6.94
CA PHE A 394 -1.55 23.39 -6.71
C PHE A 394 -0.69 24.66 -6.83
N ILE A 395 -1.07 25.55 -7.73
CA ILE A 395 -0.36 26.81 -8.03
C ILE A 395 -1.22 27.98 -7.57
N ASN A 396 -0.70 28.77 -6.62
CA ASN A 396 -1.34 30.00 -6.15
C ASN A 396 -0.63 31.21 -6.70
N ASP A 397 -1.33 31.95 -7.54
CA ASP A 397 -0.83 33.16 -8.17
C ASP A 397 -1.42 34.41 -7.51
N ARG A 398 -0.55 35.36 -7.18
CA ARG A 398 -0.97 36.69 -6.74
C ARG A 398 -0.13 37.75 -7.42
N GLU A 399 -0.75 38.42 -8.37
CA GLU A 399 -0.19 39.58 -9.06
C GLU A 399 -0.80 40.86 -8.49
N GLY A 400 0.02 41.91 -8.42
CA GLY A 400 -0.50 43.24 -8.18
C GLY A 400 0.49 44.34 -8.50
N VAL A 401 -0.03 45.54 -8.73
CA VAL A 401 0.81 46.71 -8.99
C VAL A 401 1.41 47.18 -7.66
N VAL A 402 2.72 47.06 -7.50
CA VAL A 402 3.42 47.69 -6.37
C VAL A 402 3.45 49.19 -6.67
N PRO A 403 2.80 50.05 -5.86
CA PRO A 403 2.85 51.48 -6.09
C PRO A 403 4.29 51.95 -5.87
N THR A 404 5.02 52.20 -6.96
CA THR A 404 6.27 52.93 -6.88
C THR A 404 5.87 54.33 -6.48
N GLY A 405 6.25 54.78 -5.28
CA GLY A 405 5.77 56.00 -4.62
C GLY A 405 6.06 57.33 -5.34
N VAL A 406 6.15 57.36 -6.67
CA VAL A 406 5.97 58.56 -7.47
C VAL A 406 4.49 58.94 -7.41
N PHE A 407 4.12 59.60 -6.32
CA PHE A 407 2.98 60.51 -6.33
C PHE A 407 3.28 61.60 -7.37
N HIS A 408 2.80 61.43 -8.60
CA HIS A 408 2.56 62.57 -9.46
C HIS A 408 1.44 63.37 -8.80
N ASN A 409 1.82 64.41 -8.07
CA ASN A 409 0.90 65.35 -7.45
C ASN A 409 0.26 66.21 -8.56
N ASN A 410 -0.57 65.61 -9.41
CA ASN A 410 -1.29 66.30 -10.48
C ASN A 410 -2.52 67.05 -9.94
N ARG A 411 -2.41 67.67 -8.77
CA ARG A 411 -3.32 68.73 -8.31
C ARG A 411 -2.96 70.09 -8.90
N THR A 412 -2.59 70.12 -10.17
CA THR A 412 -2.86 71.27 -11.05
C THR A 412 -2.92 70.77 -12.49
N GLN A 413 -3.94 71.21 -13.24
CA GLN A 413 -4.26 70.92 -14.64
C GLN A 413 -5.11 69.65 -14.92
N LEU A 414 -6.26 69.55 -14.26
CA LEU A 414 -7.51 69.15 -14.96
C LEU A 414 -8.14 70.41 -15.59
N THR A 415 -7.45 71.00 -16.56
CA THR A 415 -8.06 71.81 -17.61
C THR A 415 -7.22 71.55 -18.85
N ILE A 416 -7.87 71.14 -19.94
CA ILE A 416 -7.30 70.72 -21.23
C ILE A 416 -7.06 69.20 -21.30
N GLY A 417 -7.99 68.50 -21.94
CA GLY A 417 -7.87 67.07 -22.27
C GLY A 417 -9.16 66.25 -22.24
N GLY A 418 -10.28 66.85 -21.82
CA GLY A 418 -11.59 66.18 -21.71
C GLY A 418 -12.73 66.85 -22.49
N ILE A 419 -12.43 67.70 -23.48
CA ILE A 419 -13.38 68.18 -24.49
C ILE A 419 -12.96 67.56 -25.83
N ALA A 420 -13.16 66.26 -25.99
CA ALA A 420 -12.99 65.59 -27.28
C ALA A 420 -13.90 64.38 -27.51
N LEU A 421 -14.80 64.05 -26.57
CA LEU A 421 -15.74 62.91 -26.75
C LEU A 421 -17.21 63.25 -26.48
N ALA A 422 -17.56 64.54 -26.31
CA ALA A 422 -18.96 65.00 -26.23
C ALA A 422 -19.39 65.92 -27.39
N SER A 423 -18.50 66.21 -28.35
CA SER A 423 -18.80 67.06 -29.53
C SER A 423 -19.18 66.29 -30.80
N ALA A 424 -18.99 64.97 -30.85
CA ALA A 424 -19.33 64.15 -32.01
C ALA A 424 -20.81 63.68 -32.04
N ALA A 425 -21.51 63.68 -30.91
CA ALA A 425 -22.92 63.24 -30.85
C ALA A 425 -23.95 64.37 -31.05
N ILE A 426 -23.56 65.65 -30.92
CA ILE A 426 -24.46 66.80 -31.09
C ILE A 426 -24.45 67.34 -32.54
N ALA A 427 -23.38 67.10 -33.30
CA ALA A 427 -23.27 67.57 -34.70
C ALA A 427 -24.13 66.77 -35.71
N ILE A 428 -24.60 65.57 -35.37
CA ILE A 428 -25.44 64.73 -36.24
C ILE A 428 -26.95 65.01 -36.04
N VAL A 429 -27.36 65.62 -34.93
CA VAL A 429 -28.78 65.93 -34.65
C VAL A 429 -29.20 67.32 -35.16
N VAL A 430 -28.27 68.27 -35.32
CA VAL A 430 -28.58 69.64 -35.76
C VAL A 430 -28.62 69.81 -37.29
N THR A 431 -27.91 68.96 -38.06
CA THR A 431 -27.91 69.04 -39.54
C THR A 431 -29.14 68.39 -40.19
N LYS A 432 -29.91 67.55 -39.46
CA LYS A 432 -31.15 66.96 -39.96
C LYS A 432 -32.40 67.84 -39.78
N ARG A 433 -32.36 68.87 -38.92
CA ARG A 433 -33.47 69.83 -38.74
C ARG A 433 -33.39 71.06 -39.65
N ARG A 434 -32.22 71.37 -40.22
CA ARG A 434 -32.07 72.55 -41.09
C ARG A 434 -32.51 72.31 -42.55
N LYS A 435 -32.46 71.05 -43.02
CA LYS A 435 -32.94 70.66 -44.36
C LYS A 435 -34.47 70.50 -44.51
N GLN A 436 -35.25 70.69 -43.44
CA GLN A 436 -36.72 70.74 -43.53
C GLN A 436 -37.30 72.16 -43.46
N ASN A 437 -36.49 73.18 -43.14
CA ASN A 437 -36.94 74.58 -43.07
C ASN A 437 -36.47 75.45 -44.25
N GLU A 438 -35.56 74.98 -45.10
CA GLU A 438 -35.16 75.67 -46.34
C GLU A 438 -36.05 75.30 -47.54
N ALA A 439 -36.99 74.36 -47.40
CA ALA A 439 -38.00 74.03 -48.41
C ALA A 439 -39.36 74.78 -48.21
N ARG A 440 -39.44 75.76 -47.30
CA ARG A 440 -40.66 76.57 -47.05
C ARG A 440 -40.45 78.09 -47.16
N HIS A 441 -39.34 78.54 -47.73
CA HIS A 441 -39.06 79.98 -47.92
C HIS A 441 -38.59 80.38 -49.34
N GLU A 442 -38.76 79.53 -50.35
CA GLU A 442 -38.72 79.94 -51.78
C GLU A 442 -40.13 80.21 -52.34
N GLU A 443 -41.15 80.35 -51.49
CA GLU A 443 -42.50 80.74 -51.88
C GLU A 443 -42.96 81.94 -51.03
N ASN A 444 -42.24 83.06 -51.19
CA ASN A 444 -42.69 84.45 -51.06
C ASN A 444 -41.49 85.39 -51.01
N GLU A 445 -40.86 85.59 -52.17
CA GLU A 445 -40.55 86.92 -52.71
C GLU A 445 -40.66 86.88 -54.24
#